data_AF-A0A7C5NYM9-F1
#
_entry.id   AF-A0A7C5NYM9-F1
#
_cell.length_a   1.000
_cell.length_b   1.000
_cell.length_c   1.000
_cell.angle_alpha   90.00
_cell.angle_beta   90.00
_cell.angle_gamma   90.00
#
_symmetry.space_group_name_H-M   'P 1'
#
loop_
_entity.id
_entity.type
_entity.pdbx_description
1 polymer ?
#
loop_
_entity_poly.entity_id
_entity_poly.type
_entity_poly.pdbx_seq_one_letter_code
_entity_poly.pdbx_strand_id
1 'polypeptide(L)'
;TPDEIERLFKAINETKLMRPPTDCLSPIGEEAIIAGLQKELEADFCTAVTRPPAVYRGNPFQVEAGLAYIRHGEENSPAIEEPVRVMRFANRVPLLYMAGACAITKAIINVNWKNYRLQQPRDSLPLGPVVIMVHLASVWVPFTSESKEAIAHYPEIIREIMFCLQECGRRLAVFLNKRRREAEVARKRSYIAMYIPHLALGLKEVLNLSDREESRLKNSLEKLLGNPAGKTE
;
A
#
# COMPACT_ATOMS: atom_id res chain seq x y z
N THR A 1 -20.11 -48.22 -10.56
CA THR A 1 -20.04 -47.97 -12.03
C THR A 1 -19.68 -46.51 -12.29
N PRO A 2 -19.27 -46.12 -13.51
CA PRO A 2 -18.98 -44.71 -13.83
C PRO A 2 -20.13 -43.77 -13.45
N ASP A 3 -21.38 -44.18 -13.68
CA ASP A 3 -22.58 -43.42 -13.33
C ASP A 3 -22.77 -43.20 -11.81
N GLU A 4 -22.40 -44.19 -10.99
CA GLU A 4 -22.46 -44.07 -9.53
C GLU A 4 -21.40 -43.09 -9.01
N ILE A 5 -20.21 -43.08 -9.62
CA ILE A 5 -19.13 -42.14 -9.29
C ILE A 5 -19.57 -40.70 -9.61
N GLU A 6 -20.20 -40.48 -10.77
CA GLU A 6 -20.69 -39.15 -11.14
C GLU A 6 -21.83 -38.67 -10.23
N ARG A 7 -22.75 -39.57 -9.85
CA ARG A 7 -23.81 -39.26 -8.88
C ARG A 7 -23.23 -38.91 -7.51
N LEU A 8 -22.25 -39.67 -7.03
CA LEU A 8 -21.58 -39.38 -5.77
C LEU A 8 -20.83 -38.04 -5.82
N PHE A 9 -20.13 -37.77 -6.92
CA PHE A 9 -19.39 -36.51 -7.12
C PHE A 9 -20.32 -35.29 -7.12
N LYS A 10 -21.47 -35.37 -7.79
CA LYS A 10 -22.49 -34.31 -7.77
C LYS A 10 -23.05 -34.11 -6.36
N ALA A 11 -23.44 -35.20 -5.68
CA ALA A 11 -23.95 -35.14 -4.32
C ALA A 11 -22.96 -34.47 -3.35
N ILE A 12 -21.67 -34.82 -3.44
CA ILE A 12 -20.61 -34.22 -2.60
C ILE A 12 -20.49 -32.71 -2.81
N ASN A 13 -20.52 -32.24 -4.07
CA ASN A 13 -20.40 -30.82 -4.38
C ASN A 13 -21.62 -30.00 -3.95
N GLU A 14 -22.81 -30.59 -3.95
CA GLU A 14 -24.05 -29.94 -3.50
C GLU A 14 -24.14 -29.89 -1.97
N THR A 15 -23.60 -30.89 -1.28
CA THR A 15 -23.57 -30.89 0.19
C THR A 15 -22.58 -29.89 0.77
N LYS A 16 -23.05 -29.10 1.74
CA LYS A 16 -22.18 -28.24 2.56
C LYS A 16 -21.36 -29.10 3.54
N LEU A 17 -20.10 -29.32 3.20
CA LEU A 17 -19.15 -29.99 4.07
C LEU A 17 -18.47 -29.02 5.05
N MET A 18 -17.94 -29.59 6.13
CA MET A 18 -17.11 -28.85 7.07
C MET A 18 -15.83 -28.37 6.37
N ARG A 19 -15.35 -27.17 6.76
CA ARG A 19 -14.13 -26.62 6.19
C ARG A 19 -12.93 -27.51 6.56
N PRO A 20 -11.97 -27.70 5.64
CA PRO A 20 -10.73 -28.41 5.94
C PRO A 20 -9.95 -27.71 7.07
N PRO A 21 -9.10 -28.45 7.82
CA PRO A 21 -8.23 -27.85 8.82
C PRO A 21 -7.27 -26.87 8.17
N THR A 22 -7.04 -25.74 8.83
CA THR A 22 -6.14 -24.67 8.35
C THR A 22 -4.76 -24.69 9.01
N ASP A 23 -4.52 -25.62 9.93
CA ASP A 23 -3.25 -25.80 10.67
C ASP A 23 -2.10 -26.33 9.78
N CYS A 24 -2.41 -26.72 8.55
CA CYS A 24 -1.43 -27.21 7.58
C CYS A 24 -0.68 -26.09 6.83
N LEU A 25 -0.90 -24.82 7.18
CA LEU A 25 -0.31 -23.67 6.49
C LEU A 25 0.81 -23.06 7.32
N SER A 26 1.91 -22.70 6.64
CA SER A 26 3.06 -22.03 7.25
C SER A 26 3.27 -20.66 6.59
N PRO A 27 2.55 -19.61 7.04
CA PRO A 27 2.76 -18.24 6.56
C PRO A 27 4.17 -17.73 6.89
N ILE A 28 4.56 -16.59 6.32
CA ILE A 28 5.80 -15.88 6.66
C ILE A 28 5.58 -15.06 7.94
N GLY A 29 4.43 -14.41 8.06
CA GLY A 29 4.06 -13.52 9.16
C GLY A 29 4.35 -12.04 8.87
N GLU A 30 3.53 -11.17 9.45
CA GLU A 30 3.58 -9.72 9.20
C GLU A 30 4.93 -9.10 9.58
N GLU A 31 5.46 -9.44 10.76
CA GLU A 31 6.72 -8.89 11.28
C GLU A 31 7.91 -9.26 10.39
N ALA A 32 7.98 -10.52 9.96
CA ALA A 32 9.05 -11.00 9.08
C ALA A 32 8.98 -10.34 7.70
N ILE A 33 7.78 -10.12 7.16
CA ILE A 33 7.60 -9.39 5.89
C ILE A 33 8.07 -7.94 6.03
N ILE A 34 7.70 -7.26 7.12
CA ILE A 34 8.13 -5.88 7.38
C ILE A 34 9.65 -5.80 7.50
N ALA A 35 10.26 -6.69 8.29
CA ALA A 35 11.71 -6.73 8.48
C ALA A 35 12.45 -7.03 7.16
N GLY A 36 11.93 -7.96 6.35
CA GLY A 36 12.49 -8.27 5.03
C GLY A 36 12.42 -7.09 4.06
N LEU A 37 11.26 -6.42 4.00
CA LEU A 37 11.09 -5.24 3.14
C LEU A 37 11.96 -4.06 3.59
N GLN A 38 12.09 -3.81 4.89
CA GLN A 38 12.94 -2.74 5.42
C GLN A 38 14.44 -2.99 5.22
N LYS A 39 14.87 -4.27 5.24
CA LYS A 39 16.27 -4.62 5.04
C LYS A 39 16.71 -4.50 3.58
N GLU A 40 15.87 -4.98 2.66
CA GLU A 40 16.18 -5.00 1.24
C GLU A 40 15.86 -3.67 0.55
N LEU A 41 14.96 -2.87 1.11
CA LEU A 41 14.49 -1.61 0.55
C LEU A 41 14.64 -0.48 1.56
N GLU A 42 15.30 0.60 1.14
CA GLU A 42 15.33 1.86 1.86
C GLU A 42 13.96 2.56 1.77
N ALA A 43 13.00 2.02 2.51
CA ALA A 43 11.62 2.46 2.50
C ALA A 43 11.33 3.45 3.64
N ASP A 44 10.70 4.58 3.30
CA ASP A 44 10.21 5.56 4.28
C ASP A 44 9.04 4.97 5.11
N PHE A 45 8.31 4.01 4.54
CA PHE A 45 7.16 3.37 5.18
C PHE A 45 6.99 1.93 4.70
N CYS A 46 6.83 1.00 5.64
CA CYS A 46 6.53 -0.40 5.38
C CYS A 46 5.29 -0.83 6.17
N THR A 47 4.45 -1.65 5.54
CA THR A 47 3.34 -2.34 6.20
C THR A 47 3.20 -3.75 5.65
N ALA A 48 2.77 -4.69 6.48
CA ALA A 48 2.35 -6.01 6.06
C ALA A 48 1.00 -6.37 6.69
N VAL A 49 0.27 -7.25 6.04
CA VAL A 49 -0.99 -7.81 6.51
C VAL A 49 -1.01 -9.30 6.19
N THR A 50 -1.34 -10.12 7.19
CA THR A 50 -1.57 -11.55 7.06
C THR A 50 -3.05 -11.80 7.32
N ARG A 51 -3.76 -12.26 6.30
CA ARG A 51 -5.20 -12.55 6.41
C ARG A 51 -5.42 -13.90 7.10
N PRO A 52 -6.60 -14.13 7.71
CA PRO A 52 -6.99 -15.46 8.13
C PRO A 52 -7.08 -16.41 6.91
N PRO A 53 -6.85 -17.71 7.12
CA PRO A 53 -6.90 -18.69 6.03
C PRO A 53 -8.32 -18.80 5.44
N ALA A 54 -8.38 -18.89 4.12
CA ALA A 54 -9.57 -19.13 3.33
C ALA A 54 -9.47 -20.50 2.64
N VAL A 55 -10.53 -20.95 1.98
CA VAL A 55 -10.58 -22.26 1.32
C VAL A 55 -11.05 -22.07 -0.11
N TYR A 56 -10.37 -22.70 -1.06
CA TYR A 56 -10.78 -22.78 -2.45
C TYR A 56 -10.82 -24.23 -2.89
N ARG A 57 -11.94 -24.71 -3.46
CA ARG A 57 -12.11 -26.12 -3.88
C ARG A 57 -11.64 -27.17 -2.84
N GLY A 58 -11.89 -26.91 -1.55
CA GLY A 58 -11.46 -27.80 -0.47
C GLY A 58 -9.98 -27.70 -0.07
N ASN A 59 -9.19 -26.83 -0.71
CA ASN A 59 -7.80 -26.56 -0.34
C ASN A 59 -7.72 -25.28 0.50
N PRO A 60 -7.19 -25.35 1.74
CA PRO A 60 -6.94 -24.16 2.54
C PRO A 60 -5.78 -23.36 1.95
N PHE A 61 -5.92 -22.04 1.94
CA PHE A 61 -4.89 -21.11 1.51
C PHE A 61 -4.91 -19.87 2.40
N GLN A 62 -3.77 -19.19 2.49
CA GLN A 62 -3.61 -17.96 3.23
C GLN A 62 -2.88 -16.94 2.37
N VAL A 63 -3.31 -15.68 2.45
CA VAL A 63 -2.71 -14.58 1.69
C VAL A 63 -2.05 -13.61 2.65
N GLU A 64 -0.85 -13.20 2.29
CA GLU A 64 -0.11 -12.15 2.96
C GLU A 64 0.29 -11.10 1.93
N ALA A 65 0.21 -9.83 2.30
CA ALA A 65 0.65 -8.74 1.44
C ALA A 65 1.53 -7.79 2.22
N GLY A 66 2.64 -7.40 1.62
CA GLY A 66 3.53 -6.35 2.09
C GLY A 66 3.50 -5.15 1.14
N LEU A 67 3.61 -3.96 1.68
CA LEU A 67 3.72 -2.72 0.90
C LEU A 67 4.84 -1.88 1.49
N ALA A 68 5.78 -1.47 0.64
CA ALA A 68 6.86 -0.56 0.98
C ALA A 68 6.77 0.69 0.10
N TYR A 69 6.79 1.87 0.71
CA TYR A 69 6.88 3.16 0.01
C TYR A 69 8.34 3.63 0.06
N ILE A 70 8.98 3.68 -1.10
CA ILE A 70 10.38 4.07 -1.26
C ILE A 70 10.49 5.59 -1.32
N ARG A 71 11.53 6.15 -0.69
CA ARG A 71 11.81 7.58 -0.77
C ARG A 71 12.32 7.95 -2.15
N HIS A 72 11.75 8.98 -2.77
CA HIS A 72 12.32 9.58 -3.98
C HIS A 72 13.62 10.33 -3.65
N GLY A 73 14.69 10.05 -4.39
CA GLY A 73 15.94 10.82 -4.31
C GLY A 73 17.24 10.03 -4.47
N GLU A 74 17.18 8.70 -4.56
CA GLU A 74 18.36 7.85 -4.78
C GLU A 74 18.32 7.17 -6.16
N GLU A 75 19.49 6.84 -6.71
CA GLU A 75 19.73 6.36 -8.08
C GLU A 75 18.89 5.15 -8.52
N ASN A 76 18.29 4.41 -7.58
CA ASN A 76 17.45 3.23 -7.84
C ASN A 76 15.97 3.40 -7.40
N SER A 77 15.54 4.61 -7.06
CA SER A 77 14.15 4.87 -6.67
C SER A 77 13.25 5.02 -7.93
N PRO A 78 12.22 4.17 -8.12
CA PRO A 78 11.35 4.27 -9.28
C PRO A 78 10.65 5.63 -9.31
N ALA A 79 10.59 6.27 -10.47
CA ALA A 79 9.97 7.59 -10.64
C ALA A 79 8.48 7.55 -10.28
N ILE A 80 7.88 8.71 -9.96
CA ILE A 80 6.43 8.82 -9.62
C ILE A 80 5.55 8.24 -10.75
N GLU A 81 6.05 8.31 -11.98
CA GLU A 81 5.35 7.88 -13.20
C GLU A 81 5.64 6.44 -13.60
N GLU A 82 6.50 5.73 -12.88
CA GLU A 82 6.79 4.32 -13.15
C GLU A 82 5.75 3.38 -12.54
N PRO A 83 5.48 2.25 -13.20
CA PRO A 83 4.60 1.24 -12.63
C PRO A 83 5.22 0.65 -11.37
N VAL A 84 4.37 0.44 -10.38
CA VAL A 84 4.72 -0.19 -9.11
C VAL A 84 5.42 -1.53 -9.31
N ARG A 85 6.49 -1.77 -8.56
CA ARG A 85 7.22 -3.03 -8.60
C ARG A 85 6.44 -4.10 -7.84
N VAL A 86 6.07 -5.18 -8.52
CA VAL A 86 5.30 -6.28 -7.94
C VAL A 86 6.20 -7.48 -7.67
N MET A 87 6.28 -7.90 -6.41
CA MET A 87 6.97 -9.12 -5.98
C MET A 87 5.94 -10.19 -5.65
N ARG A 88 5.97 -11.29 -6.39
CA ARG A 88 4.98 -12.38 -6.29
C ARG A 88 5.63 -13.59 -5.66
N PHE A 89 4.98 -14.17 -4.67
CA PHE A 89 5.44 -15.37 -3.99
C PHE A 89 4.33 -16.41 -3.88
N ALA A 90 4.68 -17.67 -4.07
CA ALA A 90 3.84 -18.82 -3.80
C ALA A 90 4.62 -19.82 -2.95
N ASN A 91 4.10 -20.18 -1.77
CA ASN A 91 4.78 -21.08 -0.82
C ASN A 91 6.26 -20.73 -0.59
N ARG A 92 6.56 -19.45 -0.31
CA ARG A 92 7.91 -18.88 -0.13
C ARG A 92 8.83 -18.91 -1.35
N VAL A 93 8.33 -19.33 -2.53
CA VAL A 93 9.09 -19.32 -3.79
C VAL A 93 8.72 -18.07 -4.60
N PRO A 94 9.69 -17.26 -5.06
CA PRO A 94 9.44 -16.10 -5.91
C PRO A 94 9.00 -16.53 -7.32
N LEU A 95 7.97 -15.87 -7.85
CA LEU A 95 7.48 -16.06 -9.20
C LEU A 95 7.97 -14.91 -10.09
N LEU A 96 8.91 -15.21 -11.00
CA LEU A 96 9.59 -14.18 -11.78
C LEU A 96 8.93 -13.98 -13.15
N TYR A 97 8.50 -15.06 -13.82
CA TYR A 97 8.00 -14.98 -15.19
C TYR A 97 6.47 -14.91 -15.27
N MET A 98 5.95 -14.56 -16.46
CA MET A 98 4.52 -14.54 -16.77
C MET A 98 3.66 -13.71 -15.79
N ALA A 99 4.14 -12.51 -15.43
CA ALA A 99 3.41 -11.62 -14.53
C ALA A 99 1.99 -11.27 -15.05
N GLY A 100 1.80 -11.14 -16.37
CA GLY A 100 0.49 -10.82 -16.96
C GLY A 100 -0.58 -11.90 -16.78
N ALA A 101 -0.19 -13.18 -16.69
CA ALA A 101 -1.11 -14.30 -16.52
C ALA A 101 -1.41 -14.63 -15.04
N CYS A 102 -0.79 -13.90 -14.10
CA CYS A 102 -0.88 -14.21 -12.68
C CYS A 102 -2.12 -13.58 -12.02
N ALA A 103 -2.82 -14.35 -11.19
CA ALA A 103 -3.93 -13.87 -10.38
C ALA A 103 -3.55 -12.73 -9.43
N ILE A 104 -2.31 -12.69 -8.93
CA ILE A 104 -1.79 -11.61 -8.08
C ILE A 104 -1.81 -10.28 -8.84
N THR A 105 -1.22 -10.25 -10.04
CA THR A 105 -1.17 -9.04 -10.87
C THR A 105 -2.57 -8.56 -11.22
N LYS A 106 -3.47 -9.49 -11.60
CA LYS A 106 -4.88 -9.18 -11.87
C LYS A 106 -5.58 -8.61 -10.64
N ALA A 107 -5.32 -9.16 -9.45
CA ALA A 107 -5.87 -8.64 -8.20
C ALA A 107 -5.36 -7.23 -7.89
N ILE A 108 -4.08 -6.94 -8.13
CA ILE A 108 -3.50 -5.60 -7.95
C ILE A 108 -4.17 -4.61 -8.91
N ILE A 109 -4.35 -4.96 -10.19
CA ILE A 109 -5.01 -4.08 -11.18
C ILE A 109 -6.45 -3.78 -10.77
N ASN A 110 -7.18 -4.76 -10.24
CA ASN A 110 -8.58 -4.61 -9.84
C ASN A 110 -8.81 -3.76 -8.57
N VAL A 111 -7.77 -3.52 -7.77
CA VAL A 111 -7.88 -2.64 -6.60
C VAL A 111 -7.93 -1.18 -7.06
N ASN A 112 -8.90 -0.41 -6.56
CA ASN A 112 -8.98 1.03 -6.84
C ASN A 112 -7.94 1.82 -6.02
N TRP A 113 -6.72 1.93 -6.55
CA TRP A 113 -5.59 2.58 -5.88
C TRP A 113 -5.72 4.10 -5.74
N LYS A 114 -6.59 4.74 -6.54
CA LYS A 114 -6.86 6.18 -6.44
C LYS A 114 -7.39 6.59 -5.07
N ASN A 115 -8.18 5.71 -4.44
CA ASN A 115 -8.67 5.91 -3.08
C ASN A 115 -7.53 5.90 -2.04
N TYR A 116 -6.40 5.28 -2.37
CA TYR A 116 -5.22 5.17 -1.52
C TYR A 116 -4.10 6.13 -1.93
N ARG A 117 -4.43 7.19 -2.67
CA ARG A 117 -3.50 8.26 -3.12
C ARG A 117 -2.43 7.81 -4.12
N LEU A 118 -2.57 6.65 -4.75
CA LEU A 118 -1.74 6.24 -5.88
C LEU A 118 -2.48 6.50 -7.19
N GLN A 119 -1.76 6.99 -8.19
CA GLN A 119 -2.34 7.20 -9.52
C GLN A 119 -2.44 5.85 -10.24
N GLN A 120 -3.47 5.67 -11.06
CA GLN A 120 -3.67 4.44 -11.82
C GLN A 120 -4.36 4.76 -13.15
N PRO A 121 -3.69 4.52 -14.29
CA PRO A 121 -4.32 4.44 -15.60
C PRO A 121 -5.37 3.31 -15.66
N ARG A 122 -6.24 3.30 -16.67
CA ARG A 122 -7.26 2.25 -16.79
C ARG A 122 -6.60 0.89 -17.07
N ASP A 123 -7.05 -0.15 -16.37
CA ASP A 123 -6.62 -1.55 -16.53
C ASP A 123 -5.10 -1.78 -16.45
N SER A 124 -4.38 -0.90 -15.76
CA SER A 124 -2.93 -1.00 -15.57
C SER A 124 -2.56 -1.12 -14.10
N LEU A 125 -1.28 -1.43 -13.84
CA LEU A 125 -0.70 -1.29 -12.51
C LEU A 125 -0.76 0.17 -12.05
N PRO A 126 -0.87 0.40 -10.72
CA PRO A 126 -0.73 1.74 -10.17
C PRO A 126 0.68 2.29 -10.43
N LEU A 127 0.78 3.60 -10.48
CA LEU A 127 2.01 4.35 -10.63
C LEU A 127 2.46 4.89 -9.28
N GLY A 128 3.77 4.85 -9.04
CA GLY A 128 4.41 5.46 -7.89
C GLY A 128 5.54 4.61 -7.32
N PRO A 129 6.30 5.18 -6.35
CA PRO A 129 7.48 4.56 -5.75
C PRO A 129 7.10 3.51 -4.70
N VAL A 130 6.19 2.60 -5.05
CA VAL A 130 5.70 1.56 -4.16
C VAL A 130 6.20 0.22 -4.65
N VAL A 131 6.56 -0.62 -3.70
CA VAL A 131 6.79 -2.06 -3.93
C VAL A 131 5.67 -2.81 -3.23
N ILE A 132 4.99 -3.66 -4.00
CA ILE A 132 3.92 -4.53 -3.49
C ILE A 132 4.45 -5.95 -3.50
N MET A 133 4.50 -6.56 -2.33
CA MET A 133 4.78 -7.97 -2.14
C MET A 133 3.46 -8.70 -1.88
N VAL A 134 3.21 -9.82 -2.56
CA VAL A 134 2.08 -10.70 -2.26
C VAL A 134 2.57 -12.13 -2.18
N HIS A 135 2.21 -12.80 -1.08
CA HIS A 135 2.50 -14.20 -0.81
C HIS A 135 1.20 -14.99 -0.71
N LEU A 136 1.12 -16.09 -1.46
CA LEU A 136 0.08 -17.10 -1.36
C LEU A 136 0.67 -18.36 -0.73
N ALA A 137 0.21 -18.74 0.46
CA ALA A 137 0.52 -20.02 1.09
C ALA A 137 -0.65 -20.99 0.89
N SER A 138 -0.41 -22.17 0.34
CA SER A 138 -1.44 -23.20 0.15
C SER A 138 -0.82 -24.60 0.05
N VAL A 139 -1.54 -25.63 0.46
CA VAL A 139 -1.11 -27.04 0.32
C VAL A 139 -0.92 -27.39 -1.16
N TRP A 140 -1.87 -26.96 -1.98
CA TRP A 140 -1.80 -27.03 -3.43
C TRP A 140 -1.97 -25.62 -3.97
N VAL A 141 -1.03 -25.13 -4.77
CA VAL A 141 -1.15 -23.81 -5.42
C VAL A 141 -1.64 -24.04 -6.84
N PRO A 142 -2.70 -23.35 -7.30
CA PRO A 142 -3.25 -23.59 -8.61
C PRO A 142 -2.43 -22.81 -9.65
N PHE A 143 -1.49 -23.48 -10.31
CA PHE A 143 -0.69 -22.87 -11.36
C PHE A 143 -1.38 -22.94 -12.73
N THR A 144 -1.12 -21.97 -13.60
CA THR A 144 -1.64 -21.96 -14.98
C THR A 144 -0.87 -22.89 -15.91
N SER A 145 0.39 -23.19 -15.60
CA SER A 145 1.27 -24.07 -16.37
C SER A 145 2.09 -24.97 -15.46
N GLU A 146 2.65 -26.05 -16.04
CA GLU A 146 3.54 -27.00 -15.37
C GLU A 146 4.82 -26.34 -14.84
N SER A 147 5.25 -25.24 -15.46
CA SER A 147 6.42 -24.45 -15.05
C SER A 147 6.21 -23.71 -13.72
N LYS A 148 4.99 -23.65 -13.19
CA LYS A 148 4.66 -23.03 -11.89
C LYS A 148 5.02 -21.54 -11.75
N GLU A 149 4.92 -20.78 -12.83
CA GLU A 149 5.31 -19.36 -12.87
C GLU A 149 4.16 -18.37 -12.58
N ALA A 150 2.91 -18.81 -12.73
CA ALA A 150 1.73 -17.97 -12.55
C ALA A 150 0.58 -18.73 -11.89
N ILE A 151 -0.13 -18.04 -10.98
CA ILE A 151 -1.29 -18.54 -10.26
C ILE A 151 -2.54 -18.29 -11.11
N ALA A 152 -3.40 -19.30 -11.21
CA ALA A 152 -4.64 -19.25 -11.98
C ALA A 152 -5.72 -18.36 -11.34
N HIS A 153 -6.61 -17.84 -12.20
CA HIS A 153 -7.61 -16.84 -11.84
C HIS A 153 -8.85 -17.42 -11.16
N TYR A 154 -8.72 -17.90 -9.93
CA TYR A 154 -9.86 -18.28 -9.10
C TYR A 154 -10.47 -17.05 -8.41
N PRO A 155 -11.80 -16.85 -8.46
CA PRO A 155 -12.45 -15.67 -7.89
C PRO A 155 -12.27 -15.58 -6.36
N GLU A 156 -12.20 -16.71 -5.66
CA GLU A 156 -11.94 -16.77 -4.21
C GLU A 156 -10.55 -16.25 -3.87
N ILE A 157 -9.53 -16.68 -4.64
CA ILE A 157 -8.14 -16.26 -4.45
C ILE A 157 -7.98 -14.77 -4.77
N ILE A 158 -8.53 -14.32 -5.91
CA ILE A 158 -8.45 -12.91 -6.31
C ILE A 158 -9.13 -12.02 -5.25
N ARG A 159 -10.29 -12.42 -4.75
CA ARG A 159 -11.01 -11.67 -3.73
C ARG A 159 -10.21 -11.53 -2.43
N GLU A 160 -9.60 -12.61 -1.96
CA GLU A 160 -8.81 -12.57 -0.73
C GLU A 160 -7.54 -11.72 -0.89
N ILE A 161 -6.87 -11.81 -2.05
CA ILE A 161 -5.74 -10.93 -2.38
C ILE A 161 -6.16 -9.47 -2.41
N MET A 162 -7.30 -9.14 -3.03
CA MET A 162 -7.80 -7.76 -3.06
C MET A 162 -8.07 -7.23 -1.65
N PHE A 163 -8.70 -8.02 -0.77
CA PHE A 163 -8.94 -7.60 0.61
C PHE A 163 -7.65 -7.36 1.38
N CYS A 164 -6.64 -8.22 1.20
CA CYS A 164 -5.33 -8.04 1.80
C CYS A 164 -4.66 -6.74 1.32
N LEU A 165 -4.69 -6.47 0.02
CA LEU A 165 -4.11 -5.27 -0.57
C LEU A 165 -4.85 -3.98 -0.17
N GLN A 166 -6.17 -4.04 -0.02
CA GLN A 166 -6.98 -2.91 0.45
C GLN A 166 -6.62 -2.53 1.88
N GLU A 167 -6.37 -3.51 2.75
CA GLU A 167 -5.94 -3.28 4.13
C GLU A 167 -4.59 -2.55 4.17
N CYS A 168 -3.61 -3.01 3.38
CA CYS A 168 -2.32 -2.33 3.19
C CYS A 168 -2.49 -0.92 2.61
N GLY A 169 -3.37 -0.76 1.61
CA GLY A 169 -3.68 0.52 0.96
C GLY A 169 -4.25 1.55 1.93
N ARG A 170 -5.12 1.15 2.86
CA ARG A 170 -5.63 2.05 3.91
C ARG A 170 -4.52 2.58 4.80
N ARG A 171 -3.60 1.72 5.25
CA ARG A 171 -2.46 2.10 6.08
C ARG A 171 -1.52 3.06 5.34
N LEU A 172 -1.25 2.79 4.06
CA LEU A 172 -0.48 3.69 3.18
C LEU A 172 -1.15 5.07 3.04
N ALA A 173 -2.47 5.10 2.83
CA ALA A 173 -3.20 6.35 2.66
C ALA A 173 -3.09 7.27 3.88
N VAL A 174 -3.10 6.71 5.10
CA VAL A 174 -2.89 7.48 6.34
C VAL A 174 -1.50 8.12 6.35
N PHE A 175 -0.46 7.35 6.02
CA PHE A 175 0.91 7.85 5.93
C PHE A 175 1.07 8.99 4.90
N LEU A 176 0.54 8.79 3.69
CA LEU A 176 0.62 9.78 2.61
C LEU A 176 -0.17 11.06 2.93
N ASN A 177 -1.35 10.93 3.56
CA ASN A 177 -2.13 12.09 3.97
C ASN A 177 -1.41 12.90 5.06
N LYS A 178 -0.74 12.23 6.01
CA LYS A 178 0.09 12.90 7.04
C LYS A 178 1.21 13.70 6.39
N ARG A 179 1.98 13.07 5.51
CA ARG A 179 3.09 13.72 4.77
C ARG A 179 2.62 14.90 3.93
N ARG A 180 1.47 14.78 3.26
CA ARG A 180 0.88 15.88 2.49
C ARG A 180 0.47 17.05 3.38
N ARG A 181 -0.15 16.79 4.54
CA ARG A 181 -0.54 17.83 5.49
C ARG A 181 0.68 18.59 6.02
N GLU A 182 1.76 17.86 6.35
CA GLU A 182 3.03 18.47 6.78
C GLU A 182 3.63 19.35 5.68
N ALA A 183 3.64 18.87 4.43
CA ALA A 183 4.12 19.64 3.29
C ALA A 183 3.26 20.90 3.01
N GLU A 184 1.94 20.80 3.12
CA GLU A 184 1.03 21.94 2.96
C GLU A 184 1.23 22.99 4.05
N VAL A 185 1.41 22.57 5.30
CA VAL A 185 1.73 23.47 6.42
C VAL A 185 3.09 24.15 6.18
N ALA A 186 4.10 23.41 5.75
CA ALA A 186 5.41 23.97 5.43
C ALA A 186 5.36 24.98 4.28
N ARG A 187 4.61 24.69 3.20
CA ARG A 187 4.41 25.61 2.08
C ARG A 187 3.70 26.88 2.51
N LYS A 188 2.59 26.76 3.26
CA LYS A 188 1.87 27.93 3.80
C LYS A 188 2.77 28.77 4.69
N ARG A 189 3.58 28.13 5.54
CA ARG A 189 4.55 28.81 6.40
C ARG A 189 5.60 29.58 5.59
N SER A 190 6.20 28.94 4.59
CA SER A 190 7.16 29.58 3.68
C SER A 190 6.54 30.76 2.95
N TYR A 191 5.29 30.60 2.47
CA TYR A 191 4.57 31.67 1.78
C TYR A 191 4.32 32.84 2.72
N ILE A 192 3.72 32.62 3.89
CA ILE A 192 3.47 33.69 4.88
C ILE A 192 4.78 34.39 5.26
N ALA A 193 5.87 33.66 5.49
CA ALA A 193 7.18 34.24 5.79
C ALA A 193 7.66 35.23 4.72
N MET A 194 7.40 34.94 3.44
CA MET A 194 7.71 35.85 2.33
C MET A 194 6.86 37.13 2.34
N TYR A 195 5.62 37.08 2.84
CA TYR A 195 4.72 38.23 2.92
C TYR A 195 4.88 39.09 4.19
N ILE A 196 5.47 38.56 5.26
CA ILE A 196 5.68 39.30 6.52
C ILE A 196 6.33 40.68 6.31
N PRO A 197 7.41 40.83 5.51
CA PRO A 197 8.02 42.14 5.26
C PRO A 197 7.06 43.12 4.59
N HIS A 198 6.29 42.67 3.60
CA HIS A 198 5.33 43.52 2.89
C HIS A 198 4.15 43.94 3.78
N LEU A 199 3.67 43.04 4.65
CA LEU A 199 2.63 43.35 5.63
C LEU A 199 3.12 44.37 6.68
N ALA A 200 4.35 44.25 7.15
CA ALA A 200 4.94 45.21 8.08
C ALA A 200 5.04 46.62 7.48
N LEU A 201 5.46 46.73 6.21
CA LEU A 201 5.52 48.00 5.49
C LEU A 201 4.13 48.64 5.32
N GLY A 202 3.12 47.86 4.89
CA GLY A 202 1.76 48.39 4.72
C GLY A 202 1.13 48.84 6.05
N LEU A 203 1.35 48.09 7.14
CA LEU A 203 0.86 48.46 8.47
C LEU A 203 1.54 49.73 9.01
N LYS A 204 2.81 49.93 8.70
CA LYS A 204 3.53 51.16 9.05
C LYS A 204 2.92 52.39 8.39
N GLU A 205 2.60 52.30 7.10
CA GLU A 205 1.97 53.39 6.34
C GLU A 205 0.56 53.72 6.85
N VAL A 206 -0.26 52.70 7.14
CA VAL A 206 -1.64 52.90 7.59
C VAL A 206 -1.72 53.45 9.02
N LEU A 207 -0.86 52.97 9.92
CA LEU A 207 -0.89 53.32 11.34
C LEU A 207 0.11 54.43 11.73
N ASN A 208 0.88 54.97 10.78
CA ASN A 208 1.97 55.93 11.02
C ASN A 208 2.95 55.48 12.13
N LEU A 209 3.33 54.19 12.10
CA LEU A 209 4.24 53.61 13.11
C LEU A 209 5.70 54.04 12.88
N SER A 210 6.48 54.07 13.95
CA SER A 210 7.92 54.32 13.89
C SER A 210 8.71 53.09 13.41
N ASP A 211 9.92 53.28 12.86
CA ASP A 211 10.80 52.17 12.38
C ASP A 211 11.11 51.13 13.48
N ARG A 212 11.11 51.56 14.75
CA ARG A 212 11.30 50.68 15.91
C ARG A 212 10.10 49.77 16.13
N GLU A 213 8.89 50.26 15.90
CA GLU A 213 7.65 49.50 16.05
C GLU A 213 7.45 48.54 14.89
N GLU A 214 7.81 48.92 13.67
CA GLU A 214 7.86 48.03 12.50
C GLU A 214 8.74 46.79 12.77
N SER A 215 9.95 47.02 13.29
CA SER A 215 10.90 45.94 13.61
C SER A 215 10.36 45.01 14.71
N ARG A 216 9.68 45.56 15.73
CA ARG A 216 9.02 44.76 16.78
C ARG A 216 7.84 43.96 16.22
N LEU A 217 7.09 44.53 15.28
CA LEU A 217 5.94 43.89 14.66
C LEU A 217 6.39 42.73 13.77
N LYS A 218 7.43 42.91 12.96
CA LYS A 218 8.06 41.86 12.16
C LYS A 218 8.52 40.69 13.03
N ASN A 219 9.28 40.97 14.10
CA ASN A 219 9.73 39.94 15.05
C ASN A 219 8.56 39.23 15.77
N SER A 220 7.45 39.94 16.03
CA SER A 220 6.26 39.35 16.65
C SER A 220 5.52 38.44 15.66
N LEU A 221 5.39 38.85 14.40
CA LEU A 221 4.78 38.04 13.34
C LEU A 221 5.62 36.79 13.02
N GLU A 222 6.95 36.92 13.00
CA GLU A 222 7.86 35.77 12.85
C GLU A 222 7.77 34.82 14.05
N LYS A 223 7.65 35.34 15.28
CA LYS A 223 7.41 34.52 16.48
C LYS A 223 6.05 33.80 16.43
N LEU A 224 4.99 34.49 15.98
CA LEU A 224 3.67 33.88 15.81
C LEU A 224 3.68 32.76 14.76
N LEU A 225 4.47 32.92 13.69
CA LEU A 225 4.69 31.88 12.69
C LEU A 225 5.57 30.72 13.22
N GLY A 226 6.50 31.05 14.12
CA GLY A 226 7.43 30.11 14.77
C GLY A 226 6.79 29.24 15.85
N ASN A 227 5.70 29.70 16.46
CA ASN A 227 5.00 28.97 17.51
C ASN A 227 4.03 27.96 16.88
N PRO A 228 4.25 26.65 17.01
CA PRO A 228 3.29 25.67 16.55
C PRO A 228 2.05 25.78 17.43
N ALA A 229 0.97 26.34 16.90
CA ALA A 229 -0.36 26.09 17.43
C ALA A 229 -0.62 24.58 17.35
N GLY A 230 -0.45 23.89 18.49
CA GLY A 230 -0.78 22.47 18.67
C GLY A 230 0.39 21.50 18.59
N LYS A 231 1.36 21.60 19.51
CA LYS A 231 1.86 20.38 20.16
C LYS A 231 0.82 19.99 21.21
N THR A 232 -0.17 19.21 20.81
CA THR A 232 -0.91 18.36 21.75
C THR A 232 0.04 17.23 22.12
N GLU A 233 0.55 17.30 23.35
CA GLU A 233 0.88 16.10 24.12
C GLU A 233 -0.32 15.14 24.17
#